data_AF-A0A346A6W0-F1
#
_entry.id   AF-A0A346A6W0-F1
#
_cell.length_a   1.000
_cell.length_b   1.000
_cell.length_c   1.000
_cell.angle_alpha   90.00
_cell.angle_beta   90.00
_cell.angle_gamma   90.00
#
_symmetry.space_group_name_H-M   'P 1'
#
loop_
_entity.id
_entity.type
_entity.pdbx_description
1 polymer ?
#
loop_
_entity_poly.entity_id
_entity_poly.type
_entity_poly.pdbx_seq_one_letter_code
_entity_poly.pdbx_strand_id
1 'polypeptide(L)'
;GEGAAVLVLEEYEHARARGAHVYCEIGGYATFGNAYHMTGLTGDGLEMARAIDSALEQARLDPTTIDYVNAHGSGTQQNDRHETAAVKRSLGAHAYDTPMSSIKSMVGHSLGAIGAIEVAACVLAINHQAVPPTANHAVPDPDCDLDYVPRNARAR
;
A
#
# COMPACT_ATOMS: atom_id res chain seq x y z
N GLY A 1 13.92 -11.62 0.35
CA GLY A 1 12.92 -12.43 1.05
C GLY A 1 12.42 -13.48 0.09
N GLU A 2 11.77 -14.52 0.59
CA GLU A 2 11.17 -15.57 -0.22
C GLU A 2 9.76 -15.84 0.31
N GLY A 3 8.82 -16.20 -0.57
CA GLY A 3 7.45 -16.47 -0.16
C GLY A 3 6.53 -16.65 -1.35
N ALA A 4 5.30 -17.06 -1.06
CA ALA A 4 4.23 -17.21 -2.04
C ALA A 4 2.89 -16.89 -1.39
N ALA A 5 1.98 -16.33 -2.17
CA ALA A 5 0.58 -16.16 -1.81
C ALA A 5 -0.26 -16.37 -3.07
N VAL A 6 -1.42 -17.02 -2.92
CA VAL A 6 -2.39 -17.22 -4.00
C VAL A 6 -3.70 -16.61 -3.55
N LEU A 7 -4.27 -15.77 -4.40
CA LEU A 7 -5.56 -15.12 -4.18
C LEU A 7 -6.57 -15.72 -5.15
N VAL A 8 -7.77 -16.04 -4.66
CA VAL A 8 -8.88 -16.47 -5.49
C VAL A 8 -9.85 -15.30 -5.61
N LEU A 9 -10.03 -14.80 -6.83
CA LEU A 9 -10.91 -13.69 -7.13
C LEU A 9 -12.17 -14.21 -7.80
N GLU A 10 -13.29 -13.58 -7.47
CA GLU A 10 -14.62 -13.92 -7.96
C GLU A 10 -15.45 -12.64 -8.07
N GLU A 11 -16.41 -12.62 -8.98
CA GLU A 11 -17.38 -11.52 -9.05
C GLU A 11 -18.22 -11.48 -7.77
N TYR A 12 -18.41 -10.27 -7.22
CA TYR A 12 -18.94 -10.07 -5.87
C TYR A 12 -20.35 -10.62 -5.71
N GLU A 13 -21.25 -10.34 -6.66
CA GLU A 13 -22.63 -10.82 -6.60
C GLU A 13 -22.70 -12.35 -6.73
N HIS A 14 -21.85 -12.95 -7.56
CA HIS A 14 -21.75 -14.41 -7.67
C HIS A 14 -21.24 -15.06 -6.37
N ALA A 15 -20.19 -14.51 -5.77
CA ALA A 15 -19.66 -14.99 -4.48
C ALA A 15 -20.72 -14.90 -3.37
N ARG A 16 -21.48 -13.79 -3.32
CA ARG A 16 -22.59 -13.63 -2.38
C ARG A 16 -23.74 -14.58 -2.64
N ALA A 17 -24.15 -14.75 -3.89
CA ALA A 17 -25.28 -15.61 -4.26
C ALA A 17 -25.06 -17.07 -3.85
N ARG A 18 -23.82 -17.57 -3.94
CA ARG A 18 -23.46 -18.93 -3.49
C ARG A 18 -23.08 -19.02 -2.00
N GLY A 19 -23.15 -17.91 -1.25
CA GLY A 19 -22.83 -17.87 0.18
C GLY A 19 -21.33 -18.05 0.50
N ALA A 20 -20.44 -17.60 -0.38
CA ALA A 20 -19.00 -17.67 -0.15
C ALA A 20 -18.58 -16.75 1.01
N HIS A 21 -17.53 -17.14 1.74
CA HIS A 21 -16.87 -16.23 2.67
C HIS A 21 -16.01 -15.23 1.88
N VAL A 22 -16.40 -13.95 1.92
CA VAL A 22 -15.69 -12.85 1.26
C VAL A 22 -14.78 -12.18 2.28
N TYR A 23 -13.48 -12.20 2.02
CA TYR A 23 -12.48 -11.57 2.90
C TYR A 23 -12.40 -10.05 2.71
N CYS A 24 -12.42 -9.60 1.46
CA CYS A 24 -12.41 -8.20 1.08
C CYS A 24 -12.93 -8.04 -0.36
N GLU A 25 -13.09 -6.79 -0.77
CA GLU A 25 -13.36 -6.40 -2.15
C GLU A 25 -12.13 -5.65 -2.71
N ILE A 26 -11.80 -5.88 -3.98
CA ILE A 26 -10.82 -5.06 -4.70
C ILE A 26 -11.59 -3.99 -5.47
N GLY A 27 -11.62 -2.77 -4.93
CA GLY A 27 -12.38 -1.67 -5.53
C GLY A 27 -11.78 -1.09 -6.83
N GLY A 28 -10.46 -1.19 -7.01
CA GLY A 28 -9.79 -0.66 -8.19
C GLY A 28 -8.30 -1.02 -8.25
N TYR A 29 -7.70 -0.91 -9.43
CA TYR A 29 -6.26 -1.10 -9.63
C TYR A 29 -5.77 -0.26 -10.81
N ALA A 30 -4.49 0.13 -10.79
CA ALA A 30 -3.89 0.81 -11.91
C ALA A 30 -2.40 0.53 -12.00
N THR A 31 -1.86 0.61 -13.22
CA THR A 31 -0.45 0.46 -13.50
C THR A 31 0.01 1.58 -14.42
N PHE A 32 1.07 2.28 -14.05
CA PHE A 32 1.68 3.33 -14.84
C PHE A 32 3.18 3.09 -14.97
N GLY A 33 3.74 3.47 -16.13
CA GLY A 33 5.18 3.51 -16.34
C GLY A 33 5.71 4.92 -16.13
N ASN A 34 6.87 5.05 -15.49
CA ASN A 34 7.49 6.35 -15.24
C ASN A 34 8.10 7.00 -16.50
N ALA A 35 8.37 6.21 -17.55
CA ALA A 35 9.00 6.63 -18.81
C ALA A 35 10.26 7.51 -18.65
N TYR A 36 10.95 7.39 -17.51
CA TYR A 36 12.06 8.26 -17.12
C TYR A 36 13.40 7.54 -17.22
N HIS A 37 13.53 6.39 -16.54
CA HIS A 37 14.76 5.62 -16.49
C HIS A 37 14.45 4.16 -16.16
N MET A 38 15.32 3.23 -16.59
CA MET A 38 15.10 1.78 -16.41
C MET A 38 14.93 1.37 -14.94
N THR A 39 15.65 2.02 -14.03
CA THR A 39 15.62 1.75 -12.58
C THR A 39 15.51 3.02 -11.74
N GLY A 40 15.54 4.19 -12.38
CA GLY A 40 15.59 5.47 -11.69
C GLY A 40 14.17 6.02 -11.53
N LEU A 41 13.97 6.77 -10.45
CA LEU A 41 12.72 7.46 -10.15
C LEU A 41 12.97 8.95 -10.01
N THR A 42 11.99 9.75 -10.42
CA THR A 42 11.94 11.17 -10.09
C THR A 42 11.60 11.35 -8.62
N GLY A 43 11.91 12.51 -8.02
CA GLY A 43 11.60 12.74 -6.60
C GLY A 43 10.11 13.04 -6.34
N ASP A 44 9.33 13.32 -7.37
CA ASP A 44 7.99 13.90 -7.25
C ASP A 44 6.84 12.89 -7.34
N GLY A 45 7.08 11.60 -7.62
CA GLY A 45 6.04 10.59 -7.48
C GLY A 45 4.89 10.67 -8.48
N LEU A 46 5.04 11.36 -9.63
CA LEU A 46 3.93 11.73 -10.51
C LEU A 46 3.14 10.53 -11.06
N GLU A 47 3.84 9.51 -11.55
CA GLU A 47 3.26 8.32 -12.13
C GLU A 47 2.60 7.43 -11.07
N MET A 48 3.20 7.34 -9.89
CA MET A 48 2.64 6.57 -8.78
C MET A 48 1.40 7.28 -8.22
N ALA A 49 1.42 8.62 -8.13
CA ALA A 49 0.25 9.39 -7.76
C ALA A 49 -0.90 9.16 -8.75
N ARG A 50 -0.61 9.21 -10.06
CA ARG A 50 -1.62 8.88 -11.09
C ARG A 50 -2.15 7.46 -10.97
N ALA A 51 -1.32 6.51 -10.56
CA ALA A 51 -1.77 5.14 -10.29
C ALA A 51 -2.74 5.08 -9.10
N ILE A 52 -2.41 5.78 -8.01
CA ILE A 52 -3.27 5.88 -6.82
C ILE A 52 -4.60 6.57 -7.21
N ASP A 53 -4.54 7.73 -7.84
CA ASP A 53 -5.72 8.50 -8.28
C ASP A 53 -6.63 7.66 -9.19
N SER A 54 -6.05 6.97 -10.19
CA SER A 54 -6.82 6.12 -11.11
C SER A 54 -7.46 4.93 -10.41
N ALA A 55 -6.79 4.34 -9.41
CA ALA A 55 -7.35 3.23 -8.63
C ALA A 55 -8.50 3.72 -7.72
N LEU A 56 -8.37 4.91 -7.11
CA LEU A 56 -9.44 5.54 -6.32
C LEU A 56 -10.64 5.91 -7.20
N GLU A 57 -10.40 6.44 -8.40
CA GLU A 57 -11.46 6.75 -9.38
C GLU A 57 -12.23 5.49 -9.81
N GLN A 58 -11.52 4.39 -10.10
CA GLN A 58 -12.15 3.10 -10.40
C GLN A 58 -13.01 2.61 -9.22
N ALA A 59 -12.48 2.72 -8.01
CA ALA A 59 -13.18 2.36 -6.77
C ALA A 59 -14.30 3.35 -6.40
N ARG A 60 -14.35 4.51 -7.05
CA ARG A 60 -15.25 5.64 -6.73
C ARG A 60 -15.13 6.08 -5.26
N LEU A 61 -13.91 6.10 -4.74
CA LEU A 61 -13.62 6.50 -3.36
C LEU A 61 -13.00 7.89 -3.34
N ASP A 62 -13.38 8.67 -2.33
CA ASP A 62 -12.69 9.92 -2.02
C ASP A 62 -11.36 9.59 -1.32
N PRO A 63 -10.25 10.28 -1.66
CA PRO A 63 -8.95 10.02 -1.01
C PRO A 63 -8.98 10.14 0.52
N THR A 64 -9.91 10.93 1.09
CA THR A 64 -10.06 11.10 2.54
C THR A 64 -10.69 9.89 3.25
N THR A 65 -11.20 8.91 2.50
CA THR A 65 -11.73 7.66 3.08
C THR A 65 -10.65 6.58 3.26
N ILE A 66 -9.39 6.88 2.91
CA ILE A 66 -8.31 5.90 3.02
C ILE A 66 -7.82 5.86 4.47
N ASP A 67 -7.96 4.70 5.11
CA ASP A 67 -7.63 4.50 6.52
C ASP A 67 -6.24 3.91 6.76
N TYR A 68 -5.61 3.35 5.74
CA TYR A 68 -4.31 2.68 5.83
C TYR A 68 -3.66 2.54 4.45
N VAL A 69 -2.34 2.77 4.39
CA VAL A 69 -1.51 2.49 3.21
C VAL A 69 -0.46 1.42 3.53
N ASN A 70 -0.50 0.30 2.82
CA ASN A 70 0.61 -0.65 2.79
C ASN A 70 1.60 -0.23 1.70
N ALA A 71 2.71 0.33 2.14
CA ALA A 71 3.77 0.89 1.31
C ALA A 71 4.53 -0.20 0.55
N HIS A 72 4.95 0.14 -0.67
CA HIS A 72 6.05 -0.56 -1.32
C HIS A 72 7.27 -0.59 -0.39
N GLY A 73 7.65 0.52 0.24
CA GLY A 73 8.57 0.55 1.38
C GLY A 73 9.82 -0.32 1.22
N SER A 74 10.55 -0.11 0.12
CA SER A 74 11.75 -0.92 -0.19
C SER A 74 12.90 -0.69 0.80
N GLY A 75 12.87 0.40 1.57
CA GLY A 75 13.96 0.81 2.45
C GLY A 75 15.09 1.50 1.70
N THR A 76 14.85 1.99 0.48
CA THR A 76 15.83 2.72 -0.32
C THR A 76 15.42 4.19 -0.39
N GLN A 77 16.38 5.09 -0.16
CA GLN A 77 16.10 6.54 -0.07
C GLN A 77 15.32 7.06 -1.28
N GLN A 78 15.66 6.64 -2.50
CA GLN A 78 14.98 7.10 -3.71
C GLN A 78 13.52 6.63 -3.77
N ASN A 79 13.25 5.34 -3.51
CA ASN A 79 11.89 4.80 -3.59
C ASN A 79 11.01 5.33 -2.46
N ASP A 80 11.53 5.38 -1.24
CA ASP A 80 10.73 5.76 -0.07
C ASP A 80 10.31 7.24 -0.16
N ARG A 81 11.20 8.12 -0.67
CA ARG A 81 10.86 9.52 -0.98
C ARG A 81 9.87 9.67 -2.13
N HIS A 82 10.07 8.90 -3.20
CA HIS A 82 9.17 8.89 -4.35
C HIS A 82 7.74 8.47 -3.95
N GLU A 83 7.64 7.43 -3.14
CA GLU A 83 6.37 6.93 -2.61
C GLU A 83 5.72 7.93 -1.65
N THR A 84 6.50 8.53 -0.74
CA THR A 84 6.02 9.62 0.14
C THR A 84 5.40 10.75 -0.68
N ALA A 85 6.10 11.21 -1.71
CA ALA A 85 5.63 12.30 -2.57
C ALA A 85 4.34 11.92 -3.33
N ALA A 86 4.25 10.68 -3.80
CA ALA A 86 3.08 10.17 -4.50
C ALA A 86 1.83 10.11 -3.60
N VAL A 87 1.97 9.57 -2.39
CA VAL A 87 0.87 9.48 -1.42
C VAL A 87 0.42 10.88 -1.00
N LYS A 88 1.35 11.80 -0.72
CA LYS A 88 1.03 13.21 -0.42
C LYS A 88 0.25 13.89 -1.53
N ARG A 89 0.63 13.65 -2.79
CA ARG A 89 -0.07 14.23 -3.93
C ARG A 89 -1.50 13.71 -4.03
N SER A 90 -1.69 12.40 -3.85
CA SER A 90 -2.97 11.72 -4.11
C SER A 90 -3.97 11.92 -2.96
N LEU A 91 -3.50 11.80 -1.71
CA LEU A 91 -4.35 11.93 -0.52
C LEU A 91 -4.39 13.37 0.03
N GLY A 92 -3.55 14.27 -0.49
CA GLY A 92 -3.49 15.67 -0.03
C GLY A 92 -3.15 15.78 1.46
N ALA A 93 -3.88 16.62 2.19
CA ALA A 93 -3.68 16.80 3.63
C ALA A 93 -3.96 15.52 4.43
N HIS A 94 -4.89 14.67 3.96
CA HIS A 94 -5.24 13.41 4.63
C HIS A 94 -4.08 12.41 4.67
N ALA A 95 -3.09 12.56 3.79
CA ALA A 95 -1.88 11.73 3.79
C ALA A 95 -1.16 11.73 5.16
N TYR A 96 -1.15 12.88 5.85
CA TYR A 96 -0.43 13.03 7.12
C TYR A 96 -1.15 12.36 8.30
N ASP A 97 -2.45 12.14 8.18
CA ASP A 97 -3.28 11.46 9.20
C ASP A 97 -3.52 9.98 8.85
N THR A 98 -3.10 9.55 7.66
CA THR A 98 -3.26 8.16 7.18
C THR A 98 -2.06 7.32 7.62
N PRO A 99 -2.24 6.30 8.48
CA PRO A 99 -1.14 5.45 8.88
C PRO A 99 -0.60 4.66 7.68
N MET A 100 0.72 4.59 7.58
CA MET A 100 1.43 3.87 6.54
C MET A 100 2.40 2.86 7.15
N SER A 101 2.57 1.69 6.52
CA SER A 101 3.58 0.72 6.99
C SER A 101 4.13 -0.09 5.82
N SER A 102 5.27 -0.77 6.03
CA SER A 102 5.72 -1.80 5.08
C SER A 102 6.07 -3.10 5.78
N ILE A 103 5.37 -4.16 5.37
CA ILE A 103 5.62 -5.52 5.88
C ILE A 103 6.96 -6.09 5.40
N LYS A 104 7.57 -5.50 4.34
CA LYS A 104 8.90 -5.91 3.85
C LYS A 104 9.98 -5.82 4.94
N SER A 105 9.78 -4.95 5.93
CA SER A 105 10.64 -4.88 7.11
C SER A 105 10.69 -6.16 7.95
N MET A 106 9.66 -7.02 7.85
CA MET A 106 9.53 -8.28 8.60
C MET A 106 9.75 -9.52 7.72
N VAL A 107 9.26 -9.50 6.47
CA VAL A 107 9.30 -10.68 5.57
C VAL A 107 10.31 -10.55 4.42
N GLY A 108 10.95 -9.39 4.30
CA GLY A 108 11.86 -9.06 3.20
C GLY A 108 11.17 -8.83 1.86
N HIS A 109 11.95 -8.43 0.86
CA HIS A 109 11.45 -8.19 -0.50
C HIS A 109 11.47 -9.52 -1.30
N SER A 110 10.31 -10.12 -1.57
CA SER A 110 10.15 -11.41 -2.27
C SER A 110 9.91 -11.30 -3.79
N LEU A 111 10.25 -10.14 -4.35
CA LEU A 111 10.18 -9.83 -5.78
C LEU A 111 8.78 -10.10 -6.34
N GLY A 112 8.62 -11.01 -7.29
CA GLY A 112 7.34 -11.30 -7.95
C GLY A 112 6.22 -11.74 -7.00
N ALA A 113 6.54 -12.24 -5.81
CA ALA A 113 5.53 -12.68 -4.85
C ALA A 113 5.02 -11.57 -3.93
N ILE A 114 5.75 -10.46 -3.78
CA ILE A 114 5.50 -9.54 -2.66
C ILE A 114 4.15 -8.82 -2.78
N GLY A 115 3.69 -8.50 -4.00
CA GLY A 115 2.40 -7.85 -4.21
C GLY A 115 1.22 -8.69 -3.68
N ALA A 116 1.22 -10.01 -3.95
CA ALA A 116 0.17 -10.90 -3.44
C ALA A 116 0.23 -11.07 -1.91
N ILE A 117 1.44 -11.10 -1.34
CA ILE A 117 1.65 -11.17 0.12
C ILE A 117 1.18 -9.87 0.79
N GLU A 118 1.45 -8.71 0.17
CA GLU A 118 1.03 -7.40 0.66
C GLU A 118 -0.49 -7.23 0.62
N VAL A 119 -1.17 -7.71 -0.41
CA VAL A 119 -2.63 -7.77 -0.45
C VAL A 119 -3.17 -8.66 0.68
N ALA A 120 -2.61 -9.87 0.87
CA ALA A 120 -3.01 -10.74 1.96
C ALA A 120 -2.81 -10.08 3.35
N ALA A 121 -1.72 -9.33 3.53
CA ALA A 121 -1.49 -8.58 4.77
C ALA A 121 -2.49 -7.44 4.96
N CYS A 122 -2.88 -6.72 3.91
CA CYS A 122 -3.95 -5.71 4.00
C CYS A 122 -5.30 -6.34 4.39
N VAL A 123 -5.63 -7.51 3.83
CA VAL A 123 -6.84 -8.26 4.21
C VAL A 123 -6.80 -8.65 5.68
N LEU A 124 -5.66 -9.13 6.18
CA LEU A 124 -5.49 -9.44 7.60
C LEU A 124 -5.56 -8.17 8.46
N ALA A 125 -5.04 -7.04 8.00
CA ALA A 125 -5.14 -5.76 8.70
C ALA A 125 -6.61 -5.32 8.85
N ILE A 126 -7.42 -5.47 7.80
CA ILE A 126 -8.88 -5.25 7.84
C ILE A 126 -9.52 -6.24 8.82
N ASN A 127 -9.27 -7.54 8.67
CA ASN A 127 -9.91 -8.56 9.49
C ASN A 127 -9.58 -8.43 10.99
N HIS A 128 -8.35 -8.02 11.31
CA HIS A 128 -7.89 -7.84 12.68
C HIS A 128 -8.05 -6.42 13.21
N GLN A 129 -8.52 -5.48 12.39
CA GLN A 129 -8.67 -4.07 12.76
C GLN A 129 -7.36 -3.51 13.36
N ALA A 130 -6.24 -3.81 12.67
CA ALA A 130 -4.90 -3.49 13.14
C ALA A 130 -3.94 -3.22 11.99
N VAL A 131 -3.27 -2.07 12.04
CA VAL A 131 -2.18 -1.70 11.14
C VAL A 131 -0.89 -2.41 11.57
N PRO A 132 -0.24 -3.20 10.70
CA PRO A 132 1.01 -3.86 11.04
C PRO A 132 2.16 -2.84 11.21
N PRO A 133 3.18 -3.18 12.00
CA PRO A 133 4.32 -2.29 12.21
C PRO A 133 5.34 -2.37 11.08
N THR A 134 6.15 -1.32 10.97
CA THR A 134 7.44 -1.35 10.29
C THR A 134 8.55 -1.65 11.31
N ALA A 135 9.10 -2.87 11.28
CA ALA A 135 9.94 -3.41 12.36
C ALA A 135 11.24 -2.61 12.61
N ASN A 136 11.89 -2.17 11.53
CA ASN A 136 13.21 -1.52 11.60
C ASN A 136 13.15 0.02 11.61
N HIS A 137 11.95 0.59 11.80
CA HIS A 137 11.75 2.04 11.78
C HIS A 137 11.99 2.64 13.18
N ALA A 138 13.25 3.03 13.45
CA ALA A 138 13.66 3.63 14.72
C ALA A 138 13.95 5.14 14.62
N VAL A 139 14.50 5.58 13.50
CA VAL A 139 14.84 6.97 13.19
C VAL A 139 14.12 7.33 11.89
N PRO A 140 13.16 8.26 11.91
CA PRO A 140 12.48 8.71 10.71
C PRO A 140 13.43 9.42 9.73
N ASP A 141 13.23 9.22 8.43
CA ASP A 141 13.85 10.07 7.40
C ASP A 141 13.05 11.38 7.34
N PRO A 142 13.68 12.56 7.52
CA PRO A 142 12.98 13.84 7.44
C PRO A 142 12.30 14.11 6.09
N ASP A 143 12.73 13.44 5.02
CA ASP A 143 12.11 13.53 3.69
C ASP A 143 10.94 12.53 3.51
N CYS A 144 10.68 11.68 4.52
CA CYS A 144 9.58 10.71 4.60
C CYS A 144 8.76 10.96 5.88
N ASP A 145 8.05 12.08 5.90
CA ASP A 145 7.40 12.71 7.06
C ASP A 145 5.90 12.34 7.23
N LEU A 146 5.44 11.25 6.63
CA LEU A 146 4.10 10.70 6.85
C LEU A 146 4.05 9.83 8.13
N ASP A 147 2.85 9.43 8.55
CA ASP A 147 2.63 8.59 9.73
C ASP A 147 3.02 7.12 9.49
N TYR A 148 4.32 6.87 9.38
CA TYR A 148 4.88 5.52 9.27
C TYR A 148 4.83 4.77 10.60
N VAL A 149 3.94 3.79 10.73
CA VAL A 149 3.73 3.01 11.97
C VAL A 149 5.01 2.24 12.36
N PRO A 150 5.69 2.61 13.46
CA PRO A 150 6.97 2.03 13.82
C PRO A 150 6.85 0.92 14.88
N ARG A 151 7.57 -0.19 14.69
CA ARG A 151 7.85 -1.28 15.66
C ARG A 151 6.66 -2.07 16.23
N ASN A 152 5.57 -1.40 16.63
CA ASN A 152 4.39 -2.01 17.24
C ASN A 152 3.16 -1.77 16.36
N ALA A 153 2.33 -2.80 16.23
CA ALA A 153 1.05 -2.69 15.54
C ALA A 153 0.17 -1.62 16.20
N ARG A 154 -0.67 -0.97 15.40
CA ARG A 154 -1.61 0.06 15.87
C ARG A 154 -3.04 -0.41 15.61
N ALA A 155 -3.92 -0.33 16.59
CA ALA A 155 -5.34 -0.61 16.39
C ALA A 155 -5.97 0.41 15.42
N ARG A 156 -6.95 -0.03 14.64
CA ARG A 156 -7.74 0.83 13.75
C ARG A 156 -9.23 0.59 13.93
#